data_AF-A0A8T7CTL8-F1
#
_entry.id   AF-A0A8T7CTL8-F1
#
_cell.length_a   1.000
_cell.length_b   1.000
_cell.length_c   1.000
_cell.angle_alpha   90.00
_cell.angle_beta   90.00
_cell.angle_gamma   90.00
#
_symmetry.space_group_name_H-M   'P 1'
#
loop_
_entity.id
_entity.type
_entity.pdbx_description
1 polymer ?
#
loop_
_entity_poly.entity_id
_entity_poly.type
_entity_poly.pdbx_seq_one_letter_code
_entity_poly.pdbx_strand_id
1 'polypeptide(L)'
;MTNKSKRTRVVIMGAAGRDFHNFNMVYRDNPDYEVVAFTATQIPDIAGRRYPPTLAGTLYPEGIVIVDETELAQLCRSEHIDQVVFAYSDIDHARVMHNASIVLASGADFLLLGPERTMLQAKVPVIATSAVRTGCGKSQTTRWLAGLLK
;
A
#
# COMPACT_ATOMS: atom_id res chain seq x y z
N MET A 1 13.10 19.19 -26.66
CA MET A 1 13.27 18.51 -25.36
C MET A 1 11.95 18.63 -24.62
N THR A 2 11.13 17.59 -24.65
CA THR A 2 9.84 17.57 -23.96
C THR A 2 10.09 17.64 -22.46
N ASN A 3 9.67 18.74 -21.84
CA ASN A 3 9.71 18.91 -20.39
C ASN A 3 8.80 17.83 -19.77
N LYS A 4 9.38 16.68 -19.40
CA LYS A 4 8.68 15.61 -18.70
C LYS A 4 8.29 16.24 -17.36
N SER A 5 7.01 16.57 -17.19
CA SER A 5 6.47 16.95 -15.89
C SER A 5 7.01 15.98 -14.84
N LYS A 6 7.68 16.49 -13.80
CA LYS A 6 8.33 15.66 -12.80
C LYS A 6 7.23 14.90 -12.06
N ARG A 7 7.15 13.58 -12.25
CA ARG A 7 6.23 12.72 -11.50
C ARG A 7 6.54 12.81 -10.02
N THR A 8 5.50 12.79 -9.18
CA THR A 8 5.67 12.66 -7.73
C THR A 8 6.18 11.25 -7.41
N ARG A 9 7.35 11.17 -6.78
CA ARG A 9 8.03 9.92 -6.45
C ARG A 9 7.55 9.40 -5.10
N VAL A 10 7.06 8.18 -5.09
CA VAL A 10 6.34 7.59 -3.96
C VAL A 10 7.01 6.30 -3.51
N VAL A 11 7.11 6.12 -2.20
CA VAL A 11 7.35 4.80 -1.58
C VAL A 11 6.09 4.40 -0.81
N ILE A 12 5.70 3.14 -0.89
CA ILE A 12 4.55 2.62 -0.13
C ILE A 12 5.06 1.62 0.90
N MET A 13 4.88 1.93 2.18
CA MET A 13 5.31 1.07 3.27
C MET A 13 4.18 0.20 3.81
N GLY A 14 4.42 -1.10 3.97
CA GLY A 14 3.39 -2.05 4.40
C GLY A 14 3.88 -3.49 4.56
N ALA A 15 2.91 -4.40 4.65
CA ALA A 15 3.13 -5.83 4.90
C ALA A 15 2.44 -6.72 3.84
N ALA A 16 2.58 -6.39 2.56
CA ALA A 16 2.10 -7.19 1.42
C ALA A 16 0.59 -7.47 1.39
N GLY A 17 -0.20 -6.45 1.70
CA GLY A 17 -1.66 -6.46 1.61
C GLY A 17 -2.18 -5.09 1.19
N ARG A 18 -2.37 -4.20 2.16
CA ARG A 18 -2.94 -2.87 1.92
C ARG A 18 -2.00 -1.96 1.11
N ASP A 19 -0.70 -2.14 1.17
CA ASP A 19 0.29 -1.48 0.30
C ASP A 19 0.03 -1.76 -1.19
N PHE A 20 -0.07 -3.02 -1.58
CA PHE A 20 -0.38 -3.43 -2.95
C PHE A 20 -1.79 -2.99 -3.35
N HIS A 21 -2.76 -3.04 -2.42
CA HIS A 21 -4.10 -2.52 -2.66
C HIS A 21 -4.09 -1.02 -2.93
N ASN A 22 -3.39 -0.24 -2.11
CA ASN A 22 -3.25 1.21 -2.27
C ASN A 22 -2.57 1.55 -3.60
N PHE A 23 -1.54 0.80 -3.99
CA PHE A 23 -0.92 0.91 -5.31
C PHE A 23 -1.95 0.73 -6.42
N ASN A 24 -2.69 -0.38 -6.40
CA ASN A 24 -3.67 -0.71 -7.44
C ASN A 24 -4.81 0.30 -7.54
N MET A 25 -5.24 0.88 -6.41
CA MET A 25 -6.36 1.82 -6.38
C MET A 25 -5.96 3.26 -6.74
N VAL A 26 -4.75 3.69 -6.37
CA VAL A 26 -4.39 5.12 -6.39
C VAL A 26 -3.30 5.45 -7.41
N TYR A 27 -2.36 4.52 -7.64
CA TYR A 27 -1.10 4.84 -8.32
C TYR A 27 -0.86 4.08 -9.62
N ARG A 28 -1.40 2.86 -9.78
CA ARG A 28 -1.08 1.92 -10.86
C ARG A 28 -1.10 2.54 -12.25
N ASP A 29 -2.21 3.20 -12.60
CA ASP A 29 -2.43 3.78 -13.93
C ASP A 29 -2.38 5.32 -13.93
N ASN A 30 -1.89 5.92 -12.83
CA ASN A 30 -1.81 7.37 -12.71
C ASN A 30 -0.45 7.90 -13.17
N PRO A 31 -0.37 8.63 -14.30
CA PRO A 31 0.89 9.10 -14.85
C PRO A 31 1.52 10.28 -14.08
N ASP A 32 0.84 10.84 -13.08
CA ASP A 32 1.39 11.91 -12.24
C ASP A 32 2.31 11.37 -11.14
N TYR A 33 2.26 10.06 -10.87
CA TYR A 33 3.02 9.40 -9.82
C TYR A 33 4.00 8.37 -10.38
N GLU A 34 5.07 8.14 -9.63
CA GLU A 34 6.03 7.07 -9.83
C GLU A 34 6.25 6.36 -8.49
N VAL A 35 5.74 5.14 -8.35
CA VAL A 35 5.99 4.30 -7.17
C VAL A 35 7.34 3.62 -7.35
N VAL A 36 8.34 4.11 -6.61
CA VAL A 36 9.74 3.70 -6.72
C VAL A 36 9.97 2.35 -6.05
N ALA A 37 9.35 2.14 -4.89
CA ALA A 37 9.49 0.90 -4.13
C ALA A 37 8.31 0.64 -3.19
N PHE A 38 8.13 -0.62 -2.84
CA PHE A 38 7.47 -1.03 -1.61
C PHE A 38 8.51 -1.33 -0.53
N THR A 39 8.18 -1.15 0.74
CA THR A 39 9.00 -1.66 1.86
C THR A 39 8.38 -2.90 2.48
N ALA A 40 9.18 -3.70 3.18
CA ALA A 40 8.71 -4.83 3.95
C ALA A 40 9.49 -5.01 5.27
N THR A 41 8.80 -5.52 6.30
CA THR A 41 9.36 -5.81 7.64
C THR A 41 8.98 -7.17 8.21
N GLN A 42 7.77 -7.66 7.91
CA GLN A 42 7.14 -8.74 8.66
C GLN A 42 7.20 -10.12 7.99
N ILE A 43 7.37 -10.18 6.67
CA ILE A 43 7.29 -11.43 5.91
C ILE A 43 8.72 -11.85 5.52
N PRO A 44 9.21 -13.00 6.04
CA PRO A 44 10.48 -13.55 5.60
C PRO A 44 10.53 -13.68 4.07
N ASP A 45 11.69 -13.39 3.48
CA ASP A 45 11.98 -13.57 2.04
C ASP A 45 11.14 -12.73 1.07
N ILE A 46 10.43 -11.69 1.53
CA ILE A 46 9.74 -10.76 0.60
C ILE A 46 10.62 -9.59 0.16
N ALA A 47 11.51 -9.11 1.04
CA ALA A 47 12.52 -8.12 0.67
C ALA A 47 13.45 -8.71 -0.40
N GLY A 48 13.80 -7.91 -1.41
CA GLY A 48 14.54 -8.36 -2.59
C GLY A 48 13.66 -8.94 -3.71
N ARG A 49 12.35 -9.12 -3.48
CA ARG A 49 11.40 -9.49 -4.54
C ARG A 49 10.90 -8.26 -5.30
N ARG A 50 10.08 -8.51 -6.32
CA ARG A 50 9.36 -7.48 -7.07
C ARG A 50 7.86 -7.73 -7.01
N TYR A 51 7.09 -6.65 -6.84
CA TYR A 51 5.70 -6.64 -7.25
C TYR A 51 5.65 -6.91 -8.76
N PRO A 52 4.95 -7.95 -9.22
CA PRO A 52 5.17 -8.52 -10.54
C PRO A 52 4.69 -7.59 -11.66
N PRO A 53 5.42 -7.51 -12.79
CA PRO A 53 5.01 -6.74 -13.97
C PRO A 53 3.57 -6.99 -14.42
N THR A 54 3.14 -8.25 -14.38
CA THR A 54 1.80 -8.69 -14.80
C THR A 54 0.67 -8.05 -13.97
N LEU A 55 0.96 -7.60 -12.75
CA LEU A 55 0.02 -6.87 -11.89
C LEU A 55 0.31 -5.37 -11.84
N ALA A 56 1.52 -4.93 -12.17
CA ALA A 56 1.96 -3.55 -12.00
C ALA A 56 1.41 -2.56 -13.04
N GLY A 57 0.86 -3.06 -14.15
CA GLY A 57 0.29 -2.19 -15.21
C GLY A 57 1.35 -1.65 -16.16
N THR A 58 0.91 -0.89 -17.17
CA THR A 58 1.76 -0.48 -18.31
C THR A 58 2.87 0.51 -17.94
N LEU A 59 2.69 1.24 -16.83
CA LEU A 59 3.68 2.20 -16.33
C LEU A 59 4.88 1.53 -15.63
N TYR A 60 4.79 0.23 -15.32
CA TYR A 60 5.79 -0.52 -14.55
C TYR A 60 6.11 -1.87 -15.23
N PRO A 61 6.70 -1.87 -16.44
CA PRO A 61 6.97 -3.09 -17.21
C PRO A 61 7.96 -4.05 -16.53
N GLU A 62 8.80 -3.55 -15.64
CA GLU A 62 9.76 -4.34 -14.84
C GLU A 62 9.25 -4.64 -13.42
N GLY A 63 7.97 -4.35 -13.15
CA GLY A 63 7.41 -4.39 -11.81
C GLY A 63 8.02 -3.34 -10.90
N ILE A 64 7.80 -3.49 -9.60
CA ILE A 64 8.25 -2.53 -8.57
C ILE A 64 9.04 -3.30 -7.53
N VAL A 65 10.21 -2.79 -7.14
CA VAL A 65 11.07 -3.45 -6.14
C VAL A 65 10.42 -3.42 -4.76
N ILE A 66 10.68 -4.47 -3.99
CA ILE A 66 10.33 -4.57 -2.57
C ILE A 66 11.64 -4.58 -1.80
N VAL A 67 11.88 -3.56 -1.00
CA VAL A 67 13.12 -3.38 -0.22
C VAL A 67 12.87 -3.59 1.26
N ASP A 68 13.93 -3.81 2.03
CA ASP A 68 13.82 -3.83 3.48
C ASP A 68 13.43 -2.44 4.01
N GLU A 69 12.49 -2.36 4.96
CA GLU A 69 12.07 -1.07 5.51
C GLU A 69 13.18 -0.34 6.28
N THR A 70 14.20 -1.05 6.77
CA THR A 70 15.37 -0.41 7.38
C THR A 70 16.12 0.49 6.39
N GLU A 71 15.96 0.25 5.08
CA GLU A 71 16.54 1.07 4.01
C GLU A 71 15.72 2.33 3.71
N LEU A 72 14.51 2.48 4.26
CA LEU A 72 13.56 3.56 3.92
C LEU A 72 14.18 4.95 3.98
N ALA A 73 14.90 5.26 5.05
CA ALA A 73 15.50 6.58 5.25
C ALA A 73 16.58 6.87 4.20
N GLN A 74 17.39 5.86 3.86
CA GLN A 74 18.42 5.99 2.82
C GLN A 74 17.77 6.12 1.45
N LEU A 75 16.79 5.27 1.14
CA LEU A 75 16.03 5.29 -0.10
C LEU A 75 15.39 6.67 -0.33
N CYS A 76 14.78 7.26 0.70
CA CYS A 76 14.17 8.59 0.61
C CYS A 76 15.18 9.65 0.13
N ARG A 77 16.40 9.60 0.68
CA ARG A 77 17.47 10.56 0.34
C ARG A 77 18.08 10.30 -1.03
N SER A 78 18.41 9.05 -1.35
CA SER A 78 19.11 8.69 -2.60
C SER A 78 18.21 8.80 -3.82
N GLU A 79 16.96 8.39 -3.68
CA GLU A 79 15.99 8.37 -4.77
C GLU A 79 15.14 9.64 -4.83
N HIS A 80 15.40 10.63 -3.97
CA HIS A 80 14.64 11.88 -3.88
C HIS A 80 13.12 11.63 -3.82
N ILE A 81 12.70 10.82 -2.86
CA ILE A 81 11.29 10.48 -2.66
C ILE A 81 10.53 11.71 -2.16
N ASP A 82 9.41 12.02 -2.81
CA ASP A 82 8.57 13.14 -2.43
C ASP A 82 7.58 12.72 -1.33
N GLN A 83 7.03 11.50 -1.41
CA GLN A 83 6.00 11.02 -0.48
C GLN A 83 6.20 9.57 -0.05
N VAL A 84 6.00 9.29 1.23
CA VAL A 84 5.89 7.93 1.78
C VAL A 84 4.46 7.68 2.23
N VAL A 85 3.84 6.68 1.61
CA VAL A 85 2.47 6.27 1.90
C VAL A 85 2.49 5.13 2.91
N PHE A 86 1.92 5.39 4.08
CA PHE A 86 1.81 4.39 5.12
C PHE A 86 0.58 3.51 4.91
N ALA A 87 0.79 2.19 4.83
CA ALA A 87 -0.24 1.22 4.47
C ALA A 87 -0.35 0.02 5.43
N TYR A 88 0.24 0.07 6.63
CA TYR A 88 -0.05 -0.94 7.66
C TYR A 88 -1.48 -0.77 8.21
N SER A 89 -2.07 -1.86 8.71
CA SER A 89 -3.46 -1.89 9.23
C SER A 89 -3.57 -2.20 10.73
N ASP A 90 -2.53 -2.79 11.32
CA ASP A 90 -2.57 -3.47 12.61
C ASP A 90 -1.29 -3.20 13.41
N ILE A 91 -0.94 -1.92 13.55
CA ILE A 91 0.19 -1.50 14.38
C ILE A 91 -0.21 -0.40 15.36
N ASP A 92 0.52 -0.31 16.47
CA ASP A 92 0.30 0.71 17.49
C ASP A 92 0.51 2.12 16.96
N HIS A 93 -0.29 3.06 17.43
CA HIS A 93 -0.17 4.49 17.11
C HIS A 93 1.26 5.02 17.28
N ALA A 94 1.96 4.62 18.35
CA ALA A 94 3.34 5.02 18.59
C ALA A 94 4.29 4.59 17.45
N ARG A 95 4.09 3.40 16.87
CA ARG A 95 4.89 2.93 15.74
C ARG A 95 4.60 3.74 14.48
N VAL A 96 3.34 4.09 14.23
CA VAL A 96 2.95 4.99 13.12
C VAL A 96 3.72 6.31 13.21
N MET A 97 3.73 6.92 14.40
CA MET A 97 4.39 8.22 14.62
C MET A 97 5.92 8.13 14.58
N HIS A 98 6.51 7.00 14.97
CA HIS A 98 7.94 6.76 14.80
C HIS A 98 8.32 6.71 13.32
N ASN A 99 7.54 5.98 12.51
CA ASN A 99 7.75 5.89 11.07
C ASN A 99 7.58 7.26 10.39
N ALA A 100 6.55 8.02 10.78
CA ALA A 100 6.36 9.38 10.29
C ALA A 100 7.56 10.28 10.60
N SER A 101 8.11 10.20 11.81
CA SER A 101 9.31 10.97 12.20
C SER A 101 10.52 10.65 11.31
N ILE A 102 10.75 9.37 11.00
CA ILE A 102 11.86 8.94 10.12
C ILE A 102 11.68 9.48 8.70
N VAL A 103 10.47 9.39 8.16
CA VAL A 103 10.11 9.88 6.82
C VAL A 103 10.34 11.38 6.71
N LEU A 104 9.79 12.15 7.65
CA LEU A 104 9.93 13.61 7.68
C LEU A 104 11.40 14.04 7.85
N ALA A 105 12.15 13.37 8.72
CA ALA A 105 13.59 13.63 8.89
C ALA A 105 14.41 13.29 7.63
N SER A 106 13.87 12.43 6.75
CA SER A 106 14.49 12.08 5.47
C SER A 106 14.08 13.02 4.33
N GLY A 107 13.18 13.98 4.58
CA GLY A 107 12.78 15.03 3.64
C GLY A 107 11.55 14.71 2.78
N ALA A 108 10.84 13.62 3.05
CA ALA A 108 9.63 13.24 2.32
C ALA A 108 8.36 13.53 3.14
N ASP A 109 7.24 13.74 2.47
CA ASP A 109 5.92 13.82 3.12
C ASP A 109 5.49 12.44 3.64
N PHE A 110 4.81 12.42 4.77
CA PHE A 110 4.19 11.20 5.30
C PHE A 110 2.67 11.23 5.09
N LEU A 111 2.13 10.22 4.41
CA LEU A 111 0.71 10.17 4.02
C LEU A 111 -0.03 8.97 4.58
N LEU A 112 -1.26 9.24 5.03
CA LEU A 112 -2.27 8.24 5.32
C LEU A 112 -3.41 8.38 4.31
N LEU A 113 -3.58 7.38 3.45
CA LEU A 113 -4.65 7.40 2.46
C LEU A 113 -6.01 7.19 3.11
N GLY A 114 -6.91 8.14 2.89
CA GLY A 114 -8.29 8.08 3.35
C GLY A 114 -9.13 7.04 2.58
N PRO A 115 -10.23 6.56 3.19
CA PRO A 115 -11.04 5.48 2.65
C PRO A 115 -11.62 5.78 1.26
N GLU A 116 -12.02 7.02 0.97
CA GLU A 116 -12.57 7.39 -0.35
C GLU A 116 -11.60 7.12 -1.50
N ARG A 117 -10.29 7.25 -1.25
CA ARG A 117 -9.26 7.00 -2.27
C ARG A 117 -8.98 5.51 -2.46
N THR A 118 -9.26 4.69 -1.46
CA THR A 118 -8.83 3.29 -1.43
C THR A 118 -9.98 2.29 -1.46
N MET A 119 -11.22 2.71 -1.21
CA MET A 119 -12.38 1.81 -1.23
C MET A 119 -12.85 1.54 -2.66
N LEU A 120 -13.12 0.27 -2.95
CA LEU A 120 -13.78 -0.14 -4.18
C LEU A 120 -15.26 0.25 -4.14
N GLN A 121 -15.74 0.85 -5.23
CA GLN A 121 -17.17 1.13 -5.40
C GLN A 121 -17.88 -0.14 -5.86
N ALA A 122 -18.77 -0.66 -5.01
CA ALA A 122 -19.57 -1.83 -5.34
C ALA A 122 -20.75 -1.43 -6.24
N LYS A 123 -20.95 -2.19 -7.34
CA LYS A 123 -22.13 -2.06 -8.22
C LYS A 123 -23.34 -2.86 -7.73
N VAL A 124 -23.17 -3.57 -6.62
CA VAL A 124 -24.15 -4.47 -6.02
C VAL A 124 -24.25 -4.17 -4.53
N PRO A 125 -25.37 -4.51 -3.87
CA PRO A 125 -25.48 -4.42 -2.42
C PRO A 125 -24.35 -5.21 -1.74
N VAL A 126 -23.74 -4.64 -0.71
CA VAL A 126 -22.66 -5.26 0.07
C VAL A 126 -23.15 -5.50 1.49
N ILE A 127 -22.96 -6.73 1.98
CA ILE A 127 -23.21 -7.09 3.38
C ILE A 127 -21.87 -7.40 4.04
N ALA A 128 -21.49 -6.59 5.03
CA ALA A 128 -20.26 -6.78 5.80
C ALA A 128 -20.51 -7.63 7.05
N THR A 129 -19.88 -8.81 7.13
CA THR A 129 -19.93 -9.66 8.33
C THR A 129 -18.77 -9.33 9.27
N SER A 130 -19.04 -8.54 10.32
CA SER A 130 -18.05 -8.18 11.35
C SER A 130 -18.11 -9.10 12.58
N ALA A 131 -17.09 -9.04 13.44
CA ALA A 131 -17.10 -9.71 14.73
C ALA A 131 -16.20 -9.02 15.75
N VAL A 132 -16.58 -9.10 17.02
CA VAL A 132 -15.87 -8.50 18.16
C VAL A 132 -14.51 -9.16 18.46
N ARG A 133 -14.32 -10.42 18.04
CA ARG A 133 -13.02 -11.13 18.15
C ARG A 133 -12.88 -12.24 17.11
N THR A 134 -11.65 -12.75 16.95
CA THR A 134 -11.35 -13.93 16.16
C THR A 134 -12.05 -15.17 16.73
N GLY A 135 -12.52 -16.08 15.87
CA GLY A 135 -13.23 -17.30 16.28
C GLY A 135 -14.74 -17.14 16.48
N CYS A 136 -15.32 -15.94 16.40
CA CYS A 136 -16.76 -15.70 16.57
C CYS A 136 -17.66 -16.13 15.39
N GLY A 137 -17.18 -16.98 14.47
CA GLY A 137 -18.02 -17.55 13.43
C GLY A 137 -18.35 -16.63 12.23
N LYS A 138 -17.50 -15.63 11.93
CA LYS A 138 -17.67 -14.77 10.73
C LYS A 138 -17.85 -15.60 9.45
N SER A 139 -16.98 -16.57 9.21
CA SER A 139 -17.01 -17.39 8.00
C SER A 139 -18.27 -18.25 7.89
N GLN A 140 -18.74 -18.80 9.00
CA GLN A 140 -19.97 -19.59 9.08
C GLN A 140 -21.19 -18.73 8.78
N THR A 141 -21.27 -17.55 9.40
CA THR A 141 -22.34 -16.57 9.17
C THR A 141 -22.35 -16.10 7.72
N THR A 142 -21.18 -15.75 7.16
CA THR A 142 -21.07 -15.35 5.75
C THR A 142 -21.52 -16.44 4.80
N ARG A 143 -21.13 -17.71 5.02
CA ARG A 143 -21.58 -18.83 4.17
C ARG A 143 -23.08 -19.07 4.27
N TRP A 144 -23.65 -18.96 5.46
CA TRP A 144 -25.08 -19.08 5.67
C TRP A 144 -25.86 -17.97 4.94
N LEU A 145 -25.44 -16.71 5.07
CA LEU A 145 -26.02 -15.58 4.34
C LEU A 145 -25.90 -15.77 2.82
N ALA A 146 -24.74 -16.20 2.33
CA ALA A 146 -24.52 -16.45 0.90
C ALA A 146 -25.42 -17.58 0.35
N GLY A 147 -25.80 -18.57 1.17
CA GLY A 147 -26.75 -19.60 0.77
C GLY A 147 -28.20 -19.12 0.68
N LEU A 148 -28.55 -18.07 1.43
CA LEU A 148 -29.89 -17.46 1.42
C LEU A 148 -30.05 -16.44 0.27
N LEU A 149 -28.98 -15.73 -0.04
CA LEU A 149 -28.93 -14.71 -1.09
C LEU A 149 -28.51 -15.38 -2.40
N LYS A 150 -29.48 -15.94 -3.14
CA LYS A 150 -29.26 -16.43 -4.51
C LYS A 150 -29.32 -15.31 -5.53
#